data_AF-A0A524KEX1-F1
#
_entry.id   AF-A0A524KEX1-F1
#
_cell.length_a   1.000
_cell.length_b   1.000
_cell.length_c   1.000
_cell.angle_alpha   90.00
_cell.angle_beta   90.00
_cell.angle_gamma   90.00
#
_symmetry.space_group_name_H-M   'P 1'
#
loop_
_entity.id
_entity.type
_entity.pdbx_description
1 polymer ?
#
loop_
_entity_poly.entity_id
_entity_poly.type
_entity_poly.pdbx_seq_one_letter_code
_entity_poly.pdbx_strand_id
1 'polypeptide(L)'
;MFNYGVTGTLMLSGLAMITQAQAAATTTALGGTFNNSQDNACIQVSLFYFLADCSYGRSRAVIAGHELPWVGPTVNPVYFAPDSSHAVPGYSPKPGDDRIKPGMTGTLTIDDRGTRQGEDDLISGDLIVGPAARSVVSNINSQAGKPPRVVEKWLAIRHTLTPTAVNFATINDAGGFDYVIGQRGFPALLCRAADPADCYTSAYAPKTTDGPSGAGVWAAPPADGIGVERAPAWAGGNPGATTTAVFEGYSCADDSGGKECLHANVAWGSDAEDPGLDNLLLKVSTDSKGRVLSVRGFWTNEYNIVGGPAGFQVPDGEDNSWQGGYLQLEPLSGPTK
;
A
#
# COMPACT_ATOMS: atom_id res chain seq x y z
N MET A 1 -65.97 4.52 -66.53
CA MET A 1 -64.51 4.61 -66.32
C MET A 1 -64.27 5.36 -65.02
N PHE A 2 -63.96 4.65 -63.94
CA PHE A 2 -63.68 5.25 -62.63
C PHE A 2 -62.19 5.02 -62.31
N ASN A 3 -61.46 6.13 -62.19
CA ASN A 3 -60.07 6.16 -61.75
C ASN A 3 -60.04 6.11 -60.21
N TYR A 4 -59.33 5.14 -59.64
CA TYR A 4 -58.95 5.14 -58.23
C TYR A 4 -57.49 5.60 -58.11
N GLY A 5 -57.29 6.80 -57.55
CA GLY A 5 -55.99 7.27 -57.08
C GLY A 5 -55.76 6.78 -55.66
N VAL A 6 -54.67 6.04 -55.44
CA VAL A 6 -54.20 5.63 -54.11
C VAL A 6 -53.05 6.53 -53.73
N THR A 7 -53.26 7.37 -52.72
CA THR A 7 -52.24 8.24 -52.12
C THR A 7 -51.51 7.45 -51.03
N GLY A 8 -50.27 7.05 -51.29
CA GLY A 8 -49.41 6.39 -50.31
C GLY A 8 -48.75 7.41 -49.37
N THR A 9 -49.01 7.30 -48.07
CA THR A 9 -48.33 8.06 -47.02
C THR A 9 -47.00 7.39 -46.68
N LEU A 10 -45.89 8.04 -47.00
CA LEU A 10 -44.55 7.65 -46.59
C LEU A 10 -44.34 8.06 -45.12
N MET A 11 -44.28 7.12 -44.19
CA MET A 11 -43.81 7.37 -42.82
C MET A 11 -42.28 7.42 -42.82
N LEU A 12 -41.71 8.62 -42.65
CA LEU A 12 -40.30 8.81 -42.32
C LEU A 12 -40.09 8.41 -40.85
N SER A 13 -39.54 7.22 -40.62
CA SER A 13 -39.01 6.84 -39.30
C SER A 13 -37.72 7.59 -39.05
N GLY A 14 -37.78 8.67 -38.27
CA GLY A 14 -36.59 9.37 -37.79
C GLY A 14 -35.82 8.48 -36.83
N LEU A 15 -34.66 7.99 -37.25
CA LEU A 15 -33.64 7.50 -36.32
C LEU A 15 -33.23 8.67 -35.44
N ALA A 16 -33.77 8.74 -34.23
CA ALA A 16 -33.17 9.52 -33.17
C ALA A 16 -31.78 8.94 -32.92
N MET A 17 -30.74 9.62 -33.39
CA MET A 17 -29.38 9.38 -32.93
C MET A 17 -29.37 9.75 -31.45
N ILE A 18 -29.55 8.74 -30.59
CA ILE A 18 -29.26 8.85 -29.18
C ILE A 18 -27.75 9.07 -29.11
N THR A 19 -27.33 10.32 -29.03
CA THR A 19 -25.98 10.66 -28.58
C THR A 19 -25.87 10.07 -27.19
N GLN A 20 -25.19 8.93 -27.05
CA GLN A 20 -24.76 8.45 -25.75
C GLN A 20 -23.89 9.55 -25.16
N ALA A 21 -24.43 10.26 -24.17
CA ALA A 21 -23.62 11.14 -23.36
C ALA A 21 -22.54 10.25 -22.75
N GLN A 22 -21.28 10.48 -23.13
CA GLN A 22 -20.13 9.90 -22.44
C GLN A 22 -20.30 10.26 -20.98
N ALA A 23 -20.54 9.25 -20.13
CA ALA A 23 -20.61 9.50 -18.70
C ALA A 23 -19.24 9.97 -18.22
N ALA A 24 -19.29 10.84 -17.22
CA ALA A 24 -18.21 11.75 -16.89
C ALA A 24 -17.34 11.14 -15.79
N ALA A 25 -16.02 11.13 -16.01
CA ALA A 25 -15.07 10.84 -14.96
C ALA A 25 -15.32 11.76 -13.75
N THR A 26 -15.44 11.17 -12.57
CA THR A 26 -15.73 11.90 -11.32
C THR A 26 -14.49 11.95 -10.45
N THR A 27 -13.93 13.15 -10.30
CA THR A 27 -12.77 13.39 -9.41
C THR A 27 -13.23 13.87 -8.04
N THR A 28 -12.74 13.22 -7.00
CA THR A 28 -13.01 13.57 -5.60
C THR A 28 -11.71 13.97 -4.90
N ALA A 29 -11.71 15.11 -4.22
CA ALA A 29 -10.60 15.52 -3.36
C ALA A 29 -10.65 14.80 -2.01
N LEU A 30 -9.50 14.35 -1.53
CA LEU A 30 -9.37 13.44 -0.40
C LEU A 30 -8.36 13.95 0.62
N GLY A 31 -8.56 13.56 1.88
CA GLY A 31 -7.64 13.79 2.99
C GLY A 31 -7.66 12.65 3.99
N GLY A 32 -6.56 12.43 4.69
CA GLY A 32 -6.42 11.35 5.65
C GLY A 32 -4.98 11.14 6.09
N THR A 33 -4.57 9.88 6.22
CA THR A 33 -3.26 9.51 6.75
C THR A 33 -2.55 8.48 5.87
N PHE A 34 -1.26 8.67 5.70
CA PHE A 34 -0.35 7.67 5.16
C PHE A 34 0.29 6.94 6.32
N ASN A 35 -0.15 5.70 6.57
CA ASN A 35 0.21 4.90 7.74
C ASN A 35 -0.33 5.46 9.06
N ASN A 36 -0.16 4.66 10.11
CA ASN A 36 -0.19 5.18 11.46
C ASN A 36 1.16 5.87 11.75
N SER A 37 1.59 5.87 13.01
CA SER A 37 2.89 6.41 13.37
C SER A 37 4.09 5.51 13.05
N GLN A 38 3.87 4.38 12.40
CA GLN A 38 4.91 3.45 11.96
C GLN A 38 4.48 2.67 10.71
N ASP A 39 5.47 2.07 10.04
CA ASP A 39 5.25 0.98 9.09
C ASP A 39 5.60 -0.35 9.73
N ASN A 40 5.08 -1.39 9.11
CA ASN A 40 5.43 -2.75 9.44
C ASN A 40 6.09 -3.38 8.20
N ALA A 41 7.01 -4.28 8.44
CA ALA A 41 7.83 -4.88 7.42
C ALA A 41 8.00 -6.36 7.75
N CYS A 42 8.13 -7.16 6.72
CA CYS A 42 8.72 -8.47 6.85
C CYS A 42 10.06 -8.43 6.13
N ILE A 43 11.17 -8.48 6.87
CA ILE A 43 12.50 -8.40 6.27
C ILE A 43 13.19 -9.77 6.28
N GLN A 44 14.12 -9.97 5.36
CA GLN A 44 14.90 -11.20 5.19
C GLN A 44 15.54 -11.67 6.48
N VAL A 45 16.03 -10.73 7.30
CA VAL A 45 16.68 -11.03 8.58
C VAL A 45 15.79 -11.91 9.46
N SER A 46 14.48 -11.68 9.49
CA SER A 46 13.50 -12.49 10.23
C SER A 46 13.43 -13.92 9.72
N LEU A 47 13.50 -14.11 8.41
CA LEU A 47 13.52 -15.44 7.81
C LEU A 47 14.89 -16.12 8.00
N PHE A 48 15.98 -15.38 7.84
CA PHE A 48 17.34 -15.90 7.82
C PHE A 48 17.90 -16.23 9.21
N TYR A 49 17.95 -15.25 10.11
CA TYR A 49 18.53 -15.45 11.44
C TYR A 49 17.56 -16.12 12.41
N PHE A 50 16.26 -15.89 12.21
CA PHE A 50 15.26 -16.22 13.20
C PHE A 50 14.30 -17.32 12.76
N LEU A 51 14.40 -17.80 11.51
CA LEU A 51 13.53 -18.83 10.94
C LEU A 51 12.07 -18.55 11.24
N ALA A 52 11.61 -17.31 11.05
CA ALA A 52 10.29 -16.86 11.47
C ALA A 52 9.50 -16.29 10.27
N ASP A 53 8.21 -16.63 10.18
CA ASP A 53 7.32 -16.07 9.18
C ASP A 53 6.72 -14.76 9.70
N CYS A 54 7.19 -13.64 9.12
CA CYS A 54 6.70 -12.29 9.41
C CYS A 54 5.76 -11.72 8.35
N SER A 55 5.29 -12.54 7.39
CA SER A 55 4.42 -12.07 6.31
C SER A 55 3.04 -11.67 6.83
N TYR A 56 2.05 -11.44 5.97
CA TYR A 56 0.67 -11.14 6.38
C TYR A 56 -0.26 -12.37 6.32
N GLY A 57 0.11 -13.40 5.56
CA GLY A 57 -0.78 -14.52 5.20
C GLY A 57 -0.20 -15.91 5.43
N ARG A 58 0.85 -16.06 6.24
CA ARG A 58 1.60 -17.34 6.40
C ARG A 58 2.17 -17.91 5.09
N SER A 59 2.53 -17.06 4.13
CA SER A 59 2.92 -17.48 2.79
C SER A 59 4.29 -18.18 2.72
N ARG A 60 5.00 -18.31 3.85
CA ARG A 60 6.30 -19.01 3.94
C ARG A 60 6.30 -20.08 5.02
N ALA A 61 5.24 -20.88 5.03
CA ALA A 61 5.00 -21.86 6.08
C ALA A 61 6.12 -22.89 6.27
N VAL A 62 7.09 -23.07 5.34
CA VAL A 62 8.18 -24.05 5.47
C VAL A 62 9.48 -23.59 4.80
N ILE A 63 10.63 -23.72 5.49
CA ILE A 63 11.98 -23.65 4.89
C ILE A 63 12.70 -24.97 5.14
N ALA A 64 13.25 -25.58 4.08
CA ALA A 64 13.98 -26.86 4.16
C ALA A 64 13.23 -27.98 4.91
N GLY A 65 11.90 -28.05 4.75
CA GLY A 65 11.04 -29.05 5.42
C GLY A 65 10.66 -28.72 6.86
N HIS A 66 11.10 -27.58 7.41
CA HIS A 66 10.74 -27.13 8.75
C HIS A 66 9.72 -26.00 8.70
N GLU A 67 8.62 -26.15 9.45
CA GLU A 67 7.64 -25.08 9.60
C GLU A 67 8.22 -23.89 10.37
N LEU A 68 7.99 -22.68 9.86
CA LEU A 68 8.41 -21.46 10.54
C LEU A 68 7.35 -21.02 11.57
N PRO A 69 7.72 -20.64 12.80
CA PRO A 69 6.80 -19.94 13.69
C PRO A 69 6.27 -18.66 13.04
N TRP A 70 4.95 -18.50 13.07
CA TRP A 70 4.28 -17.26 12.70
C TRP A 70 4.53 -16.19 13.75
N VAL A 71 5.23 -15.13 13.36
CA VAL A 71 5.49 -13.95 14.19
C VAL A 71 4.84 -12.69 13.64
N GLY A 72 4.31 -12.75 12.41
CA GLY A 72 3.62 -11.65 11.71
C GLY A 72 4.51 -10.44 11.40
N PRO A 73 3.94 -9.37 10.81
CA PRO A 73 4.73 -8.21 10.39
C PRO A 73 5.43 -7.52 11.57
N THR A 74 6.70 -7.20 11.40
CA THR A 74 7.53 -6.54 12.43
C THR A 74 7.51 -5.01 12.26
N VAL A 75 7.72 -4.21 13.31
CA VAL A 75 7.94 -2.76 13.13
C VAL A 75 9.35 -2.51 12.62
N ASN A 76 9.47 -1.74 11.54
CA ASN A 76 10.78 -1.28 11.07
C ASN A 76 10.89 0.27 11.08
N PRO A 77 10.20 1.00 10.21
CA PRO A 77 10.26 2.46 10.24
C PRO A 77 9.20 3.08 11.16
N VAL A 78 9.54 4.25 11.69
CA VAL A 78 8.68 5.09 12.53
C VAL A 78 8.68 6.51 11.97
N TYR A 79 7.54 7.18 12.02
CA TYR A 79 7.39 8.55 11.52
C TYR A 79 7.42 9.60 12.62
N PHE A 80 8.07 10.71 12.33
CA PHE A 80 8.22 11.87 13.20
C PHE A 80 7.99 13.17 12.42
N ALA A 81 7.80 14.28 13.14
CA ALA A 81 7.94 15.60 12.53
C ALA A 81 9.38 15.79 11.99
N PRO A 82 9.59 16.49 10.87
CA PRO A 82 10.92 16.68 10.27
C PRO A 82 11.98 17.25 11.23
N ASP A 83 11.57 18.07 12.19
CA ASP A 83 12.40 18.76 13.20
C ASP A 83 12.44 18.05 14.55
N SER A 84 11.81 16.88 14.70
CA SER A 84 11.83 16.10 15.93
C SER A 84 13.26 15.75 16.35
N SER A 85 13.54 15.83 17.65
CA SER A 85 14.81 15.36 18.24
C SER A 85 14.96 13.84 18.17
N HIS A 86 13.88 13.09 17.93
CA HIS A 86 13.89 11.65 17.71
C HIS A 86 14.10 11.28 16.23
N ALA A 87 14.02 12.25 15.32
CA ALA A 87 14.32 12.10 13.90
C ALA A 87 15.82 12.32 13.60
N VAL A 88 16.68 11.54 14.27
CA VAL A 88 18.14 11.54 14.06
C VAL A 88 18.70 10.11 14.04
N PRO A 89 19.76 9.82 13.27
CA PRO A 89 20.30 8.45 13.13
C PRO A 89 20.68 7.76 14.45
N GLY A 90 21.24 8.53 15.40
CA GLY A 90 21.66 8.01 16.70
C GLY A 90 20.51 7.56 17.61
N TYR A 91 19.27 7.97 17.33
CA TYR A 91 18.12 7.70 18.18
C TYR A 91 17.46 6.36 17.84
N SER A 92 17.04 5.61 18.85
CA SER A 92 16.27 4.37 18.66
C SER A 92 14.82 4.61 19.11
N PRO A 93 13.86 4.67 18.18
CA PRO A 93 12.46 4.90 18.49
C PRO A 93 11.88 3.92 19.52
N LYS A 94 10.99 4.44 20.38
CA LYS A 94 10.26 3.73 21.43
C LYS A 94 8.77 4.07 21.37
N PRO A 95 7.87 3.14 21.75
CA PRO A 95 6.46 3.46 21.88
C PRO A 95 6.27 4.64 22.84
N GLY A 96 5.40 5.60 22.47
CA GLY A 96 5.15 6.80 23.26
C GLY A 96 6.06 7.99 22.96
N ASP A 97 7.03 7.86 22.05
CA ASP A 97 7.72 9.03 21.49
C ASP A 97 6.73 9.97 20.75
N ASP A 98 7.21 11.15 20.35
CA ASP A 98 6.49 12.17 19.55
C ASP A 98 6.23 11.75 18.09
N ARG A 99 5.91 10.49 17.88
CA ARG A 99 5.64 9.91 16.57
C ARG A 99 4.37 10.51 15.99
N ILE A 100 4.37 10.75 14.69
CA ILE A 100 3.22 11.33 13.98
C ILE A 100 2.62 10.31 13.04
N LYS A 101 1.33 10.43 12.73
CA LYS A 101 0.75 9.81 11.53
C LYS A 101 0.94 10.80 10.39
N PRO A 102 1.77 10.53 9.37
CA PRO A 102 1.92 11.45 8.24
C PRO A 102 0.56 11.78 7.62
N GLY A 103 0.25 13.07 7.51
CA GLY A 103 -0.95 13.51 6.82
C GLY A 103 -0.86 13.16 5.33
N MET A 104 -1.98 12.81 4.72
CA MET A 104 -2.07 12.55 3.29
C MET A 104 -3.23 13.33 2.70
N THR A 105 -3.02 13.93 1.53
CA THR A 105 -4.08 14.55 0.73
C THR A 105 -4.02 14.05 -0.70
N GLY A 106 -5.03 14.30 -1.51
CA GLY A 106 -4.97 13.89 -2.90
C GLY A 106 -6.28 14.02 -3.64
N THR A 107 -6.32 13.40 -4.81
CA THR A 107 -7.52 13.22 -5.61
C THR A 107 -7.58 11.77 -6.07
N LEU A 108 -8.80 11.22 -6.17
CA LEU A 108 -9.06 10.03 -6.96
C LEU A 108 -10.15 10.32 -7.97
N THR A 109 -9.99 9.77 -9.16
CA THR A 109 -10.91 9.85 -10.27
C THR A 109 -11.45 8.47 -10.58
N ILE A 110 -12.77 8.37 -10.65
CA ILE A 110 -13.50 7.18 -11.11
C ILE A 110 -13.94 7.47 -12.55
N ASP A 111 -13.43 6.70 -13.50
CA ASP A 111 -13.89 6.69 -14.89
C ASP A 111 -14.79 5.48 -15.10
N ASP A 112 -16.09 5.72 -15.23
CA ASP A 112 -17.13 4.70 -15.42
C ASP A 112 -17.24 4.20 -16.87
N ARG A 113 -16.39 4.73 -17.76
CA ARG A 113 -16.32 4.42 -19.19
C ARG A 113 -17.65 4.55 -19.94
N GLY A 114 -18.59 5.32 -19.40
CA GLY A 114 -19.93 5.45 -20.00
C GLY A 114 -20.85 4.26 -19.72
N THR A 115 -20.50 3.35 -18.82
CA THR A 115 -21.29 2.15 -18.51
C THR A 115 -21.89 2.20 -17.10
N ARG A 116 -22.73 1.22 -16.77
CA ARG A 116 -23.22 0.99 -15.39
C ARG A 116 -22.58 -0.23 -14.75
N GLN A 117 -21.58 -0.83 -15.40
CA GLN A 117 -20.87 -2.01 -14.95
C GLN A 117 -19.66 -1.51 -14.19
N GLY A 118 -19.58 -1.79 -12.89
CA GLY A 118 -18.44 -1.28 -12.12
C GLY A 118 -17.13 -1.99 -12.46
N GLU A 119 -17.21 -3.18 -13.08
CA GLU A 119 -16.06 -4.04 -13.34
C GLU A 119 -15.15 -3.55 -14.47
N ASP A 120 -15.62 -2.65 -15.35
CA ASP A 120 -14.79 -2.03 -16.37
C ASP A 120 -14.26 -0.64 -15.98
N ASP A 121 -14.64 -0.15 -14.81
CA ASP A 121 -14.24 1.16 -14.29
C ASP A 121 -12.72 1.24 -14.04
N LEU A 122 -12.19 2.45 -14.23
CA LEU A 122 -10.79 2.76 -13.95
C LEU A 122 -10.68 3.72 -12.77
N ILE A 123 -9.68 3.49 -11.92
CA ILE A 123 -9.30 4.40 -10.84
C ILE A 123 -7.93 5.00 -11.15
N SER A 124 -7.82 6.33 -11.06
CA SER A 124 -6.56 7.07 -11.18
C SER A 124 -6.51 8.22 -10.18
N GLY A 125 -5.34 8.83 -9.98
CA GLY A 125 -5.26 10.05 -9.19
C GLY A 125 -3.86 10.36 -8.66
N ASP A 126 -3.79 11.37 -7.80
CA ASP A 126 -2.57 11.81 -7.15
C ASP A 126 -2.74 11.76 -5.64
N LEU A 127 -1.77 11.17 -4.94
CA LEU A 127 -1.72 11.09 -3.48
C LEU A 127 -0.46 11.80 -2.99
N ILE A 128 -0.59 12.67 -2.00
CA ILE A 128 0.49 13.52 -1.49
C ILE A 128 0.65 13.19 -0.01
N VAL A 129 1.75 12.52 0.33
CA VAL A 129 2.21 12.40 1.72
C VAL A 129 2.79 13.74 2.13
N GLY A 130 2.32 14.29 3.25
CA GLY A 130 2.80 15.56 3.79
C GLY A 130 4.20 15.45 4.43
N PRO A 131 4.69 16.54 5.02
CA PRO A 131 6.02 16.59 5.60
C PRO A 131 6.18 15.57 6.73
N ALA A 132 7.26 14.80 6.69
CA ALA A 132 7.62 13.87 7.76
C ALA A 132 9.11 13.56 7.74
N ALA A 133 9.57 12.97 8.84
CA ALA A 133 10.79 12.20 8.90
C ALA A 133 10.46 10.73 9.16
N ARG A 134 11.19 9.83 8.52
CA ARG A 134 11.08 8.38 8.67
C ARG A 134 12.40 7.82 9.19
N SER A 135 12.38 7.23 10.38
CA SER A 135 13.54 6.55 10.96
C SER A 135 13.43 5.05 10.74
N VAL A 136 14.32 4.49 9.93
CA VAL A 136 14.32 3.08 9.52
C VAL A 136 15.59 2.38 10.00
N VAL A 137 15.48 1.11 10.39
CA VAL A 137 16.66 0.28 10.63
C VAL A 137 17.21 -0.16 9.28
N SER A 138 18.45 0.22 8.96
CA SER A 138 19.14 -0.27 7.78
C SER A 138 19.95 -1.52 8.09
N ASN A 139 20.23 -2.28 7.03
CA ASN A 139 20.61 -3.68 7.09
C ASN A 139 21.96 -3.97 6.42
N ILE A 140 22.78 -2.97 6.13
CA ILE A 140 24.11 -3.26 5.60
C ILE A 140 24.90 -3.92 6.73
N ASN A 141 25.15 -5.23 6.56
CA ASN A 141 25.90 -6.16 7.42
C ASN A 141 27.34 -5.73 7.76
N SER A 142 27.69 -4.46 7.56
CA SER A 142 29.05 -3.94 7.72
C SER A 142 29.39 -3.50 9.15
N GLN A 143 28.42 -3.41 10.07
CA GLN A 143 28.66 -2.92 11.43
C GLN A 143 28.26 -3.91 12.53
N ALA A 144 29.24 -4.31 13.35
CA ALA A 144 28.99 -5.07 14.58
C ALA A 144 28.54 -4.13 15.71
N GLY A 145 27.47 -4.50 16.44
CA GLY A 145 27.11 -3.88 17.74
C GLY A 145 25.74 -3.20 17.80
N LYS A 146 25.19 -2.72 16.68
CA LYS A 146 23.80 -2.23 16.55
C LYS A 146 23.47 -2.06 15.06
N PRO A 147 22.27 -2.44 14.59
CA PRO A 147 21.84 -2.09 13.23
C PRO A 147 21.86 -0.57 13.05
N PRO A 148 22.57 -0.05 12.03
CA PRO A 148 22.57 1.38 11.75
C PRO A 148 21.16 1.86 11.43
N ARG A 149 20.93 3.16 11.57
CA ARG A 149 19.63 3.77 11.24
C ARG A 149 19.80 4.85 10.20
N VAL A 150 18.89 4.80 9.25
CA VAL A 150 18.69 5.86 8.28
C VAL A 150 17.53 6.72 8.76
N VAL A 151 17.69 8.03 8.65
CA VAL A 151 16.60 9.00 8.81
C VAL A 151 16.42 9.75 7.51
N GLU A 152 15.26 9.52 6.91
CA GLU A 152 14.82 10.18 5.69
C GLU A 152 13.88 11.30 6.07
N LYS A 153 13.98 12.46 5.41
CA LYS A 153 13.08 13.60 5.64
C LYS A 153 12.61 14.14 4.30
N TRP A 154 11.37 14.62 4.27
CA TRP A 154 10.79 15.23 3.10
C TRP A 154 9.76 16.30 3.49
N LEU A 155 9.46 17.16 2.53
CA LEU A 155 8.35 18.11 2.59
C LEU A 155 7.08 17.50 1.99
N ALA A 156 7.21 16.70 0.93
CA ALA A 156 6.12 15.93 0.38
C ALA A 156 6.62 14.71 -0.40
N ILE A 157 5.79 13.68 -0.51
CA ILE A 157 5.95 12.59 -1.48
C ILE A 157 4.70 12.59 -2.35
N ARG A 158 4.86 12.87 -3.64
CA ARG A 158 3.76 12.87 -4.61
C ARG A 158 3.73 11.54 -5.33
N HIS A 159 2.74 10.71 -5.05
CA HIS A 159 2.44 9.50 -5.79
C HIS A 159 1.43 9.80 -6.89
N THR A 160 1.67 9.27 -8.07
CA THR A 160 0.72 9.29 -9.19
C THR A 160 0.28 7.86 -9.49
N LEU A 161 -1.01 7.61 -9.34
CA LEU A 161 -1.68 6.37 -9.73
C LEU A 161 -2.20 6.52 -11.16
N THR A 162 -1.58 5.80 -12.08
CA THR A 162 -2.07 5.71 -13.45
C THR A 162 -3.42 4.99 -13.50
N PRO A 163 -4.26 5.26 -14.52
CA PRO A 163 -5.55 4.59 -14.67
C PRO A 163 -5.41 3.07 -14.58
N THR A 164 -5.98 2.52 -13.51
CA THR A 164 -5.89 1.11 -13.14
C THR A 164 -7.29 0.52 -13.12
N ALA A 165 -7.46 -0.60 -13.82
CA ALA A 165 -8.71 -1.33 -13.81
C ALA A 165 -8.96 -1.95 -12.44
N VAL A 166 -10.21 -1.89 -11.99
CA VAL A 166 -10.63 -2.58 -10.77
C VAL A 166 -10.66 -4.09 -11.00
N ASN A 167 -10.39 -4.86 -9.95
CA ASN A 167 -10.51 -6.32 -10.00
C ASN A 167 -11.90 -6.80 -9.57
N PHE A 168 -12.52 -6.05 -8.65
CA PHE A 168 -13.87 -6.33 -8.18
C PHE A 168 -14.63 -5.02 -8.03
N ALA A 169 -15.92 -5.05 -8.38
CA ALA A 169 -16.85 -3.98 -8.11
C ALA A 169 -18.13 -4.59 -7.55
N THR A 170 -18.67 -4.04 -6.47
CA THR A 170 -19.93 -4.51 -5.88
C THR A 170 -20.81 -3.33 -5.54
N ILE A 171 -22.08 -3.36 -5.96
CA ILE A 171 -23.03 -2.29 -5.62
C ILE A 171 -23.15 -2.18 -4.11
N ASN A 172 -23.05 -0.95 -3.59
CA ASN A 172 -23.16 -0.67 -2.15
C ASN A 172 -24.49 0.03 -1.79
N ASP A 173 -24.73 0.21 -0.49
CA ASP A 173 -25.96 0.83 0.03
C ASP A 173 -26.11 2.32 -0.33
N ALA A 174 -25.02 2.98 -0.73
CA ALA A 174 -25.05 4.37 -1.22
C ALA A 174 -25.49 4.48 -2.70
N GLY A 175 -25.77 3.34 -3.33
CA GLY A 175 -26.13 3.23 -4.74
C GLY A 175 -24.95 3.42 -5.70
N GLY A 176 -23.72 3.47 -5.18
CA GLY A 176 -22.48 3.42 -5.95
C GLY A 176 -21.86 2.03 -5.87
N PHE A 177 -20.53 1.97 -5.89
CA PHE A 177 -19.77 0.72 -5.84
C PHE A 177 -18.72 0.72 -4.74
N ASP A 178 -18.48 -0.47 -4.19
CA ASP A 178 -17.25 -0.81 -3.49
C ASP A 178 -16.30 -1.48 -4.50
N TYR A 179 -15.29 -0.73 -4.94
CA TYR A 179 -14.23 -1.20 -5.82
C TYR A 179 -13.08 -1.80 -5.03
N VAL A 180 -12.43 -2.81 -5.60
CA VAL A 180 -11.18 -3.36 -5.10
C VAL A 180 -10.15 -3.43 -6.24
N ILE A 181 -8.98 -2.85 -6.00
CA ILE A 181 -7.76 -3.13 -6.76
C ILE A 181 -6.89 -4.05 -5.91
N GLY A 182 -6.68 -5.27 -6.42
CA GLY A 182 -6.10 -6.41 -5.73
C GLY A 182 -6.72 -7.69 -6.29
N GLN A 183 -5.98 -8.43 -7.11
CA GLN A 183 -6.49 -9.60 -7.84
C GLN A 183 -7.05 -10.71 -6.94
N ARG A 184 -6.61 -10.79 -5.68
CA ARG A 184 -7.08 -11.77 -4.69
C ARG A 184 -8.08 -11.18 -3.70
N GLY A 185 -8.48 -9.93 -3.91
CA GLY A 185 -9.35 -9.15 -3.04
C GLY A 185 -8.56 -8.23 -2.10
N PHE A 186 -9.24 -7.72 -1.07
CA PHE A 186 -8.68 -6.75 -0.15
C PHE A 186 -8.44 -7.38 1.24
N PRO A 187 -7.22 -7.32 1.80
CA PRO A 187 -6.90 -7.88 3.11
C PRO A 187 -7.71 -7.25 4.25
N ALA A 188 -8.00 -8.04 5.27
CA ALA A 188 -8.41 -7.50 6.57
C ALA A 188 -7.18 -7.03 7.35
N LEU A 189 -7.36 -6.06 8.25
CA LEU A 189 -6.29 -5.67 9.17
C LEU A 189 -5.95 -6.84 10.11
N LEU A 190 -4.65 -7.16 10.21
CA LEU A 190 -4.15 -8.08 11.22
C LEU A 190 -4.14 -7.36 12.57
N CYS A 191 -4.69 -7.99 13.60
CA CYS A 191 -4.76 -7.42 14.95
C CYS A 191 -3.94 -8.26 15.94
N ARG A 192 -3.45 -7.61 17.00
CA ARG A 192 -2.67 -8.30 18.03
C ARG A 192 -3.52 -9.33 18.75
N ALA A 193 -2.94 -10.49 19.03
CA ALA A 193 -3.65 -11.59 19.70
C ALA A 193 -4.08 -11.20 21.12
N ALA A 194 -3.24 -10.42 21.82
CA ALA A 194 -3.50 -9.94 23.17
C ALA A 194 -4.39 -8.68 23.22
N ASP A 195 -4.57 -7.98 22.09
CA ASP A 195 -5.41 -6.78 22.02
C ASP A 195 -6.03 -6.66 20.61
N PRO A 196 -7.27 -7.15 20.43
CA PRO A 196 -7.96 -7.10 19.14
C PRO A 196 -8.28 -5.68 18.64
N ALA A 197 -8.14 -4.64 19.47
CA ALA A 197 -8.31 -3.26 19.04
C ALA A 197 -7.00 -2.66 18.45
N ASP A 198 -5.85 -3.27 18.73
CA ASP A 198 -4.55 -2.85 18.21
C ASP A 198 -4.21 -3.64 16.95
N CYS A 199 -4.53 -3.02 15.81
CA CYS A 199 -4.31 -3.59 14.50
C CYS A 199 -3.20 -2.88 13.72
N TYR A 200 -2.77 -3.53 12.66
CA TYR A 200 -1.77 -3.00 11.75
C TYR A 200 -2.13 -1.59 11.21
N THR A 201 -1.19 -0.65 11.12
CA THR A 201 0.16 -0.72 11.65
C THR A 201 0.17 -0.45 13.17
N SER A 202 0.95 -1.24 13.92
CA SER A 202 0.93 -1.23 15.39
C SER A 202 2.28 -0.82 15.99
N ALA A 203 2.26 0.00 17.03
CA ALA A 203 3.47 0.45 17.73
C ALA A 203 4.09 -0.65 18.59
N TYR A 204 3.31 -1.71 18.81
CA TYR A 204 3.63 -2.85 19.65
C TYR A 204 3.81 -4.13 18.84
N ALA A 205 4.00 -4.04 17.52
CA ALA A 205 4.43 -5.19 16.74
C ALA A 205 5.85 -5.61 17.15
N PRO A 206 6.23 -6.89 16.92
CA PRO A 206 7.58 -7.35 17.22
C PRO A 206 8.62 -6.54 16.45
N LYS A 207 9.82 -6.41 17.00
CA LYS A 207 10.96 -5.84 16.30
C LYS A 207 11.58 -6.88 15.40
N THR A 208 12.30 -6.42 14.39
CA THR A 208 13.10 -7.26 13.49
C THR A 208 14.10 -8.16 14.22
N THR A 209 14.51 -7.79 15.44
CA THR A 209 15.45 -8.55 16.29
C THR A 209 14.79 -9.53 17.26
N ASP A 210 13.46 -9.52 17.40
CA ASP A 210 12.77 -10.37 18.40
C ASP A 210 12.76 -11.84 17.97
N GLY A 211 12.83 -12.10 16.67
CA GLY A 211 12.85 -13.45 16.11
C GLY A 211 11.69 -14.32 16.62
N PRO A 212 11.94 -15.58 17.04
CA PRO A 212 10.88 -16.48 17.54
C PRO A 212 10.17 -15.97 18.79
N SER A 213 10.77 -15.05 19.56
CA SER A 213 10.12 -14.47 20.74
C SER A 213 8.93 -13.56 20.39
N GLY A 214 8.84 -13.11 19.14
CA GLY A 214 7.67 -12.41 18.60
C GLY A 214 6.49 -13.33 18.25
N ALA A 215 6.62 -14.65 18.38
CA ALA A 215 5.56 -15.59 18.03
C ALA A 215 4.30 -15.38 18.89
N GLY A 216 3.14 -15.40 18.22
CA GLY A 216 1.84 -15.22 18.88
C GLY A 216 1.53 -13.77 19.28
N VAL A 217 2.36 -12.79 18.93
CA VAL A 217 2.03 -11.37 19.15
C VAL A 217 0.84 -10.95 18.29
N TRP A 218 0.82 -11.39 17.03
CA TRP A 218 -0.33 -11.21 16.13
C TRP A 218 -1.28 -12.40 16.19
N ALA A 219 -2.58 -12.14 16.05
CA ALA A 219 -3.52 -13.21 15.74
C ALA A 219 -3.07 -13.86 14.41
N ALA A 220 -3.13 -15.19 14.33
CA ALA A 220 -2.81 -15.84 13.07
C ALA A 220 -3.86 -15.45 12.01
N PRO A 221 -3.46 -15.10 10.77
CA PRO A 221 -4.42 -14.93 9.71
C PRO A 221 -5.14 -16.27 9.46
N PRO A 222 -6.41 -16.25 9.00
CA PRO A 222 -7.07 -17.44 8.53
C PRO A 222 -6.22 -18.15 7.47
N ALA A 223 -6.29 -19.48 7.41
CA ALA A 223 -5.51 -20.27 6.44
C ALA A 223 -5.85 -19.94 4.97
N ASP A 224 -7.05 -19.40 4.74
CA ASP A 224 -7.61 -18.93 3.48
C ASP A 224 -7.71 -17.40 3.40
N GLY A 225 -7.08 -16.69 4.35
CA GLY A 225 -7.11 -15.24 4.41
C GLY A 225 -6.42 -14.58 3.21
N ILE A 226 -6.96 -13.44 2.78
CA ILE A 226 -6.30 -12.60 1.78
C ILE A 226 -5.17 -11.85 2.50
N GLY A 227 -3.93 -12.22 2.19
CA GLY A 227 -2.75 -11.51 2.70
C GLY A 227 -2.36 -10.32 1.81
N VAL A 228 -1.57 -9.42 2.39
CA VAL A 228 -0.62 -8.63 1.62
C VAL A 228 0.52 -9.57 1.28
N GLU A 229 0.52 -10.06 0.04
CA GLU A 229 1.44 -11.09 -0.43
C GLU A 229 2.32 -10.55 -1.56
N ARG A 230 3.56 -11.02 -1.56
CA ARG A 230 4.62 -10.73 -2.52
C ARG A 230 4.12 -10.74 -3.97
N ALA A 231 4.62 -9.84 -4.79
CA ALA A 231 4.64 -10.00 -6.24
C ALA A 231 6.06 -10.25 -6.76
N PRO A 232 6.54 -11.49 -6.96
CA PRO A 232 7.17 -11.69 -8.25
C PRO A 232 6.05 -11.56 -9.28
N ALA A 233 6.32 -10.92 -10.40
CA ALA A 233 5.44 -10.97 -11.56
C ALA A 233 5.04 -12.41 -11.96
N TRP A 234 5.63 -13.49 -11.40
CA TRP A 234 5.54 -14.87 -11.90
C TRP A 234 4.93 -15.91 -10.93
N ALA A 235 4.51 -15.57 -9.70
CA ALA A 235 3.98 -16.57 -8.75
C ALA A 235 2.61 -16.21 -8.10
N GLY A 236 1.84 -15.30 -8.71
CA GLY A 236 0.43 -15.09 -8.33
C GLY A 236 0.21 -14.30 -7.03
N GLY A 237 0.98 -13.23 -6.83
CA GLY A 237 0.80 -12.27 -5.73
C GLY A 237 -0.60 -11.63 -5.69
N ASN A 238 -0.80 -10.66 -4.81
CA ASN A 238 -1.96 -9.78 -4.88
C ASN A 238 -1.51 -8.45 -5.53
N PRO A 239 -1.22 -8.36 -6.84
CA PRO A 239 -0.33 -7.36 -7.42
C PRO A 239 -0.78 -5.90 -7.35
N GLY A 240 -2.01 -5.63 -6.89
CA GLY A 240 -2.50 -4.26 -6.69
C GLY A 240 -2.30 -3.34 -7.90
N ALA A 241 -2.17 -2.05 -7.62
CA ALA A 241 -1.69 -1.05 -8.55
C ALA A 241 -0.24 -0.67 -8.23
N THR A 242 0.43 -0.02 -9.18
CA THR A 242 1.70 0.67 -8.95
C THR A 242 1.50 2.17 -8.99
N THR A 243 2.30 2.93 -8.22
CA THR A 243 2.40 4.38 -8.40
C THR A 243 3.80 4.76 -8.81
N THR A 244 3.99 5.82 -9.57
CA THR A 244 5.28 6.54 -9.60
C THR A 244 5.31 7.56 -8.48
N ALA A 245 6.48 7.93 -7.95
CA ALA A 245 6.53 9.03 -6.99
C ALA A 245 7.67 10.04 -7.17
N VAL A 246 7.49 11.21 -6.56
CA VAL A 246 8.51 12.28 -6.50
C VAL A 246 8.60 12.82 -5.08
N PHE A 247 9.81 12.84 -4.54
CA PHE A 247 10.08 13.48 -3.26
C PHE A 247 10.39 14.98 -3.43
N GLU A 248 9.75 15.80 -2.60
CA GLU A 248 10.06 17.22 -2.46
C GLU A 248 10.86 17.45 -1.18
N GLY A 249 12.00 18.15 -1.27
CA GLY A 249 12.84 18.45 -0.12
C GLY A 249 13.42 17.21 0.56
N TYR A 250 13.68 16.14 -0.21
CA TYR A 250 14.28 14.92 0.32
C TYR A 250 15.65 15.20 0.94
N SER A 251 15.89 14.60 2.10
CA SER A 251 17.23 14.45 2.65
C SER A 251 17.33 13.13 3.40
N CYS A 252 18.52 12.57 3.41
CA CYS A 252 18.82 11.33 4.11
C CYS A 252 20.06 11.53 5.00
N ALA A 253 19.98 11.06 6.24
CA ALA A 253 21.11 11.02 7.16
C ALA A 253 21.25 9.63 7.78
N ASP A 254 22.49 9.21 8.03
CA ASP A 254 22.81 7.96 8.73
C ASP A 254 24.02 8.14 9.67
N ASP A 255 24.30 7.14 10.51
CA ASP A 255 25.44 7.11 11.43
C ASP A 255 26.69 6.43 10.84
N SER A 256 26.66 6.06 9.56
CA SER A 256 27.71 5.37 8.82
C SER A 256 28.59 6.28 7.94
N GLY A 257 28.31 7.60 7.94
CA GLY A 257 28.94 8.57 7.06
C GLY A 257 28.36 8.60 5.64
N GLY A 258 27.06 8.30 5.49
CA GLY A 258 26.32 8.35 4.24
C GLY A 258 26.24 7.03 3.47
N LYS A 259 26.81 5.93 3.98
CA LYS A 259 26.82 4.65 3.27
C LYS A 259 25.45 3.99 3.23
N GLU A 260 24.70 4.06 4.32
CA GLU A 260 23.36 3.49 4.39
C GLU A 260 22.39 4.31 3.53
N CYS A 261 22.48 5.64 3.54
CA CYS A 261 21.63 6.48 2.70
C CYS A 261 21.78 6.25 1.20
N LEU A 262 22.97 5.84 0.74
CA LEU A 262 23.24 5.59 -0.68
C LEU A 262 22.99 4.13 -1.11
N HIS A 263 23.03 3.18 -0.17
CA HIS A 263 23.10 1.75 -0.49
C HIS A 263 22.15 0.88 0.31
N ALA A 264 21.44 1.42 1.32
CA ALA A 264 20.47 0.64 2.04
C ALA A 264 19.25 0.42 1.16
N ASN A 265 18.96 -0.85 0.87
CA ASN A 265 17.80 -1.22 0.08
C ASN A 265 16.50 -0.70 0.72
N VAL A 266 16.48 -0.39 2.01
CA VAL A 266 15.29 0.07 2.76
C VAL A 266 15.08 1.60 2.78
N ALA A 267 16.00 2.37 2.20
CA ALA A 267 15.89 3.81 2.07
C ALA A 267 15.23 4.17 0.74
N TRP A 268 14.17 4.96 0.80
CA TRP A 268 13.39 5.40 -0.34
C TRP A 268 14.14 6.42 -1.18
N GLY A 269 13.91 6.38 -2.50
CA GLY A 269 14.52 7.34 -3.42
C GLY A 269 16.04 7.23 -3.54
N SER A 270 16.62 6.10 -3.11
CA SER A 270 17.98 5.70 -3.46
C SER A 270 18.03 5.22 -4.92
N ASP A 271 19.22 5.14 -5.52
CA ASP A 271 19.41 4.63 -6.90
C ASP A 271 18.91 3.18 -7.09
N ALA A 272 18.59 2.48 -6.00
CA ALA A 272 18.16 1.09 -5.99
C ALA A 272 16.64 0.89 -6.08
N GLU A 273 15.82 1.92 -5.79
CA GLU A 273 14.35 1.76 -5.69
C GLU A 273 13.61 2.96 -6.29
N ASP A 274 12.55 2.69 -7.08
CA ASP A 274 11.60 3.72 -7.45
C ASP A 274 10.89 4.20 -6.18
N PRO A 275 10.78 5.51 -5.93
CA PRO A 275 10.03 6.06 -4.79
C PRO A 275 8.51 5.71 -4.80
N GLY A 276 8.02 5.13 -5.89
CA GLY A 276 6.68 4.58 -6.05
C GLY A 276 6.30 3.47 -5.07
N LEU A 277 5.01 3.12 -5.06
CA LEU A 277 4.49 1.95 -4.36
C LEU A 277 4.39 0.81 -5.37
N ASP A 278 4.99 -0.34 -5.08
CA ASP A 278 5.05 -1.50 -5.97
C ASP A 278 3.75 -2.31 -5.97
N ASN A 279 3.07 -2.35 -4.82
CA ASN A 279 1.82 -3.07 -4.67
C ASN A 279 0.86 -2.28 -3.77
N LEU A 280 0.13 -1.37 -4.40
CA LEU A 280 -0.93 -0.59 -3.79
C LEU A 280 -2.28 -1.32 -3.98
N LEU A 281 -2.70 -2.02 -2.94
CA LEU A 281 -4.05 -2.56 -2.82
C LEU A 281 -5.00 -1.44 -2.42
N LEU A 282 -6.13 -1.30 -3.11
CA LEU A 282 -7.12 -0.27 -2.79
C LEU A 282 -8.50 -0.89 -2.60
N LYS A 283 -9.23 -0.39 -1.61
CA LYS A 283 -10.68 -0.51 -1.50
C LYS A 283 -11.29 0.89 -1.50
N VAL A 284 -12.07 1.19 -2.53
CA VAL A 284 -12.67 2.51 -2.77
C VAL A 284 -14.17 2.37 -2.78
N SER A 285 -14.87 3.14 -1.94
CA SER A 285 -16.33 3.16 -1.92
C SER A 285 -16.84 4.46 -2.55
N THR A 286 -17.88 4.39 -3.38
CA THR A 286 -18.49 5.56 -4.04
C THR A 286 -19.99 5.68 -3.76
N ASP A 287 -20.52 6.89 -4.00
CA ASP A 287 -21.96 7.11 -4.08
C ASP A 287 -22.51 6.87 -5.50
N SER A 288 -23.83 6.98 -5.65
CA SER A 288 -24.51 6.84 -6.95
C SER A 288 -24.11 7.85 -8.04
N LYS A 289 -23.23 8.82 -7.74
CA LYS A 289 -22.68 9.79 -8.68
C LYS A 289 -21.19 9.56 -8.94
N GLY A 290 -20.62 8.44 -8.50
CA GLY A 290 -19.19 8.14 -8.63
C GLY A 290 -18.30 8.97 -7.71
N ARG A 291 -18.86 9.73 -6.76
CA ARG A 291 -18.04 10.47 -5.79
C ARG A 291 -17.50 9.48 -4.77
N VAL A 292 -16.20 9.54 -4.52
CA VAL A 292 -15.56 8.70 -3.51
C VAL A 292 -16.11 9.09 -2.13
N LEU A 293 -16.37 8.08 -1.30
CA LEU A 293 -16.86 8.18 0.07
C LEU A 293 -15.80 7.74 1.08
N SER A 294 -14.97 6.77 0.72
CA SER A 294 -13.83 6.33 1.52
C SER A 294 -12.81 5.60 0.64
N VAL A 295 -11.56 5.66 1.06
CA VAL A 295 -10.45 4.89 0.50
C VAL A 295 -9.69 4.25 1.64
N ARG A 296 -9.41 2.95 1.47
CA ARG A 296 -8.47 2.21 2.30
C ARG A 296 -7.46 1.58 1.40
N GLY A 297 -6.21 1.52 1.83
CA GLY A 297 -5.17 0.87 1.04
C GLY A 297 -4.11 0.20 1.87
N PHE A 298 -3.59 -0.91 1.38
CA PHE A 298 -2.31 -1.44 1.81
C PHE A 298 -1.31 -1.14 0.72
N TRP A 299 -0.12 -0.75 1.11
CA TRP A 299 0.98 -0.59 0.17
C TRP A 299 2.15 -1.42 0.65
N THR A 300 2.91 -1.93 -0.30
CA THR A 300 4.25 -2.45 -0.04
C THR A 300 5.24 -1.91 -1.06
N ASN A 301 6.47 -1.84 -0.58
CA ASN A 301 7.69 -1.67 -1.33
C ASN A 301 8.50 -2.95 -1.15
N GLU A 302 8.88 -3.56 -2.26
CA GLU A 302 9.52 -4.87 -2.26
C GLU A 302 11.02 -4.75 -2.49
N TYR A 303 11.78 -5.53 -1.73
CA TYR A 303 13.23 -5.43 -1.72
C TYR A 303 13.84 -6.81 -1.95
N ASN A 304 14.64 -6.89 -3.01
CA ASN A 304 15.63 -7.96 -3.07
C ASN A 304 16.78 -7.59 -2.13
N ILE A 305 17.08 -8.48 -1.18
CA ILE A 305 18.31 -8.38 -0.41
C ILE A 305 19.19 -9.55 -0.84
N VAL A 306 20.23 -9.21 -1.60
CA VAL A 306 21.22 -10.18 -2.06
C VAL A 306 22.23 -10.40 -0.93
N GLY A 307 22.12 -11.52 -0.24
CA GLY A 307 23.07 -11.90 0.80
C GLY A 307 22.49 -12.81 1.86
N GLY A 308 23.29 -13.80 2.25
CA GLY A 308 23.06 -14.74 3.34
C GLY A 308 24.33 -15.57 3.53
N PRO A 309 24.59 -16.15 4.70
CA PRO A 309 25.72 -17.04 4.87
C PRO A 309 25.58 -18.24 3.92
N ALA A 310 26.73 -18.76 3.50
CA ALA A 310 26.90 -19.68 2.37
C ALA A 310 26.15 -21.04 2.44
N GLY A 311 25.35 -21.28 3.48
CA GLY A 311 24.48 -22.46 3.62
C GLY A 311 22.98 -22.17 3.58
N PHE A 312 22.57 -20.91 3.47
CA PHE A 312 21.16 -20.53 3.42
C PHE A 312 20.74 -20.22 1.98
N GLN A 313 20.22 -21.23 1.29
CA GLN A 313 19.63 -21.06 -0.03
C GLN A 313 18.16 -20.69 0.13
N VAL A 314 17.85 -19.40 0.06
CA VAL A 314 16.49 -18.99 -0.30
C VAL A 314 16.32 -19.40 -1.78
N PRO A 315 15.23 -20.09 -2.15
CA PRO A 315 15.04 -20.50 -3.54
C PRO A 315 15.22 -19.32 -4.51
N ASP A 316 15.80 -19.58 -5.68
CA ASP A 316 16.01 -18.54 -6.69
C ASP A 316 14.69 -17.85 -7.05
N GLY A 317 14.72 -16.51 -7.10
CA GLY A 317 13.54 -15.70 -7.38
C GLY A 317 12.58 -15.59 -6.19
N GLU A 318 13.08 -15.61 -4.95
CA GLU A 318 12.34 -15.33 -3.72
C GLU A 318 12.85 -14.07 -3.01
N ASP A 319 12.48 -12.89 -3.52
CA ASP A 319 12.61 -11.65 -2.76
C ASP A 319 11.83 -11.80 -1.45
N ASN A 320 12.48 -11.53 -0.33
CA ASN A 320 12.05 -11.98 0.99
C ASN A 320 11.91 -10.85 1.99
N SER A 321 11.91 -9.62 1.47
CA SER A 321 11.77 -8.42 2.25
C SER A 321 10.75 -7.50 1.62
N TRP A 322 9.84 -6.99 2.43
CA TRP A 322 8.97 -5.89 2.08
C TRP A 322 8.86 -4.93 3.26
N GLN A 323 8.68 -3.66 2.93
CA GLN A 323 8.17 -2.67 3.86
C GLN A 323 6.79 -2.25 3.39
N GLY A 324 5.90 -1.94 4.32
CA GLY A 324 4.55 -1.64 3.91
C GLY A 324 3.74 -1.04 5.02
N GLY A 325 2.60 -0.52 4.63
CA GLY A 325 1.77 0.20 5.55
C GLY A 325 0.32 0.20 5.12
N TYR A 326 -0.43 1.10 5.70
CA TYR A 326 -1.87 1.20 5.51
C TYR A 326 -2.28 2.67 5.40
N LEU A 327 -2.95 3.03 4.33
CA LEU A 327 -3.49 4.37 4.14
C LEU A 327 -5.01 4.38 4.31
N GLN A 328 -5.52 5.51 4.79
CA GLN A 328 -6.95 5.78 4.88
C GLN A 328 -7.19 7.21 4.46
N LEU A 329 -8.14 7.40 3.54
CA LEU A 329 -8.56 8.71 3.05
C LEU A 329 -10.08 8.80 3.00
N GLU A 330 -10.59 10.00 3.24
CA GLU A 330 -12.00 10.34 3.13
C GLU A 330 -12.13 11.63 2.31
N PRO A 331 -13.33 11.91 1.75
CA PRO A 331 -13.58 13.17 1.06
C PRO A 331 -13.24 14.34 1.95
N LEU A 332 -12.45 15.28 1.43
CA LEU A 332 -12.34 16.58 2.08
C LEU A 332 -13.75 17.14 2.14
N SER A 333 -14.26 17.35 3.35
CA SER A 333 -15.47 18.13 3.55
C SER A 333 -15.27 19.43 2.80
N GLY A 334 -16.02 19.62 1.70
CA GLY A 334 -15.98 20.86 0.93
C GLY A 334 -16.23 22.03 1.89
N PRO A 335 -15.85 23.27 1.51
CA PRO A 335 -16.12 24.41 2.38
C PRO A 335 -17.58 24.36 2.80
N THR A 336 -17.82 24.19 4.11
CA THR A 336 -19.15 24.32 4.70
C THR A 336 -19.65 25.69 4.26
N LYS A 337 -20.59 25.70 3.33
CA LYS A 337 -21.22 26.92 2.83
C LYS A 337 -21.95 27.63 3.96
#